data_AF-A0A815A0T1-F1
#
_entry.id   AF-A0A815A0T1-F1
#
_cell.length_a   1.000
_cell.length_b   1.000
_cell.length_c   1.000
_cell.angle_alpha   90.00
_cell.angle_beta   90.00
_cell.angle_gamma   90.00
#
_symmetry.space_group_name_H-M   'P 1'
#
loop_
_entity.id
_entity.type
_entity.pdbx_description
1 polymer ?
#
loop_
_entity_poly.entity_id
_entity_poly.type
_entity_poly.pdbx_seq_one_letter_code
_entity_poly.pdbx_strand_id
1 'polypeptide(L)'
;MEPTVTIKDTIIPVEERSTIVNNPTIKQETAEEQLLAAINASEGDSTVVAEALTKVGKSLPVMVLCGLFMLIIPVLQLLIGWQYADACPIDPKIPKYLFVAGAVGIASAIISQIRTYLAAKSLLPTVNRAGPKPIIIAATATNSPLNSVITIISTILLLFMIVWFVFGCIWIFGVWNDVQYRPQNHPNFCQALVYRFAYILLIIPIVLIILACCCPLCIACVFVSGGGFFNG
;
A
#
# COMPACT_ATOMS: atom_id res chain seq x y z
N MET A 1 32.45 47.62 27.49
CA MET A 1 31.58 48.79 27.25
C MET A 1 31.33 48.84 25.77
N GLU A 2 30.12 48.45 25.36
CA GLU A 2 29.59 48.76 24.03
C GLU A 2 29.65 50.26 23.77
N PRO A 3 29.68 50.66 22.49
CA PRO A 3 28.55 51.47 22.06
C PRO A 3 27.97 51.06 20.71
N THR A 4 26.72 51.47 20.56
CA THR A 4 25.67 51.00 19.66
C THR A 4 25.50 51.96 18.47
N VAL A 5 25.29 51.39 17.27
CA VAL A 5 24.47 51.86 16.11
C VAL A 5 24.78 53.22 15.43
N THR A 6 24.99 53.21 14.10
CA THR A 6 24.17 54.00 13.14
C THR A 6 24.39 53.58 11.67
N ILE A 7 23.28 53.30 10.98
CA ILE A 7 23.17 53.11 9.53
C ILE A 7 23.30 54.48 8.85
N LYS A 8 24.09 54.58 7.78
CA LYS A 8 23.92 55.66 6.80
C LYS A 8 24.30 55.19 5.40
N ASP A 9 23.29 55.25 4.52
CA ASP A 9 23.35 54.98 3.10
C ASP A 9 24.50 55.72 2.42
N THR A 10 25.28 55.02 1.61
CA THR A 10 26.03 55.64 0.52
C THR A 10 26.00 54.70 -0.67
N ILE A 11 25.17 55.08 -1.64
CA ILE A 11 25.06 54.53 -2.98
C ILE A 11 26.43 54.69 -3.65
N ILE A 12 27.09 53.58 -3.98
CA ILE A 12 28.29 53.58 -4.83
C ILE A 12 27.95 52.80 -6.11
N PRO A 13 28.34 53.31 -7.31
CA PRO A 13 27.71 52.98 -8.59
C PRO A 13 28.07 51.59 -9.13
N VAL A 14 27.22 51.10 -10.03
CA VAL A 14 27.16 49.75 -10.63
C VAL A 14 28.38 49.36 -11.50
N GLU A 15 29.33 50.27 -11.74
CA GLU A 15 30.38 50.09 -12.77
C GLU A 15 31.62 49.29 -12.30
N GLU A 16 31.90 49.20 -10.99
CA GLU A 16 33.17 48.63 -10.47
C GLU A 16 33.00 47.25 -9.79
N ARG A 17 31.98 46.48 -10.18
CA ARG A 17 31.76 45.10 -9.69
C ARG A 17 32.36 44.03 -10.62
N SER A 18 32.77 44.41 -11.83
CA SER A 18 33.17 43.46 -12.88
C SER A 18 34.65 43.05 -12.84
N THR A 19 35.53 43.85 -12.23
CA THR A 19 36.99 43.58 -12.20
C THR A 19 37.48 42.85 -10.95
N ILE A 20 36.77 42.93 -9.82
CA ILE A 20 37.14 42.19 -8.59
C ILE A 20 36.74 40.69 -8.69
N VAL A 21 35.70 40.37 -9.48
CA VAL A 21 35.18 39.00 -9.69
C VAL A 21 36.11 38.11 -10.53
N ASN A 22 37.11 38.69 -11.22
CA ASN A 22 38.02 37.94 -12.08
C ASN A 22 39.30 37.47 -11.39
N ASN A 23 39.45 37.72 -10.08
CA ASN A 23 40.58 37.20 -9.31
C ASN A 23 40.37 35.68 -9.00
N PRO A 24 41.27 34.79 -9.45
CA PRO A 24 41.12 33.34 -9.23
C PRO A 24 41.05 32.94 -7.75
N THR A 25 41.66 33.73 -6.85
CA THR A 25 41.66 33.46 -5.41
C THR A 25 40.30 33.69 -4.75
N ILE A 26 39.54 34.71 -5.18
CA ILE A 26 38.20 35.04 -4.64
C ILE A 26 37.14 34.02 -5.10
N LYS A 27 37.26 33.49 -6.33
CA LYS A 27 36.37 32.43 -6.84
C LYS A 27 36.47 31.14 -6.02
N GLN A 28 37.65 30.83 -5.49
CA GLN A 28 37.90 29.63 -4.71
C GLN A 28 37.27 29.74 -3.30
N GLU A 29 37.43 30.90 -2.66
CA GLU A 29 36.85 31.20 -1.34
C GLU A 29 35.31 31.20 -1.38
N THR A 30 34.72 31.74 -2.46
CA THR A 30 33.25 31.76 -2.65
C THR A 30 32.68 30.35 -2.91
N ALA A 31 33.43 29.47 -3.59
CA ALA A 31 33.01 28.11 -3.90
C ALA A 31 33.03 27.20 -2.65
N GLU A 32 34.01 27.37 -1.76
CA GLU A 32 34.08 26.66 -0.48
C GLU A 32 32.96 27.12 0.47
N GLU A 33 32.65 28.42 0.51
CA GLU A 33 31.54 28.95 1.31
C GLU A 33 30.17 28.45 0.79
N GLN A 34 29.99 28.39 -0.53
CA GLN A 34 28.80 27.79 -1.15
C GLN A 34 28.67 26.29 -0.88
N LEU A 35 29.79 25.56 -0.87
CA LEU A 35 29.82 24.13 -0.52
C LEU A 35 29.48 23.92 0.96
N LEU A 36 30.02 24.74 1.87
CA LEU A 36 29.72 24.69 3.30
C LEU A 36 28.26 25.07 3.60
N ALA A 37 27.70 26.06 2.91
CA ALA A 37 26.28 26.40 3.00
C ALA A 37 25.38 25.26 2.49
N ALA A 38 25.76 24.58 1.40
CA ALA A 38 25.05 23.40 0.90
C ALA A 38 25.14 22.19 1.84
N ILE A 39 26.29 21.99 2.50
CA ILE A 39 26.48 20.95 3.53
C ILE A 39 25.60 21.26 4.76
N ASN A 40 25.61 22.49 5.27
CA ASN A 40 24.82 22.88 6.43
C ASN A 40 23.31 22.86 6.14
N ALA A 41 22.88 23.16 4.91
CA ALA A 41 21.49 23.01 4.48
C ALA A 41 21.05 21.53 4.40
N SER A 42 21.98 20.61 4.12
CA SER A 42 21.70 19.16 4.06
C SER A 42 21.50 18.51 5.44
N GLU A 43 22.10 19.07 6.49
CA GLU A 43 21.97 18.58 7.86
C GLU A 43 20.52 18.76 8.39
N GLY A 44 19.85 19.84 7.96
CA GLY A 44 18.43 20.09 8.24
C GLY A 44 17.46 19.12 7.55
N ASP A 45 17.83 18.54 6.40
CA ASP A 45 17.01 17.59 5.65
C ASP A 45 17.22 16.13 6.12
N SER A 46 18.44 15.80 6.56
CA SER A 46 18.82 14.46 7.02
C SER A 46 18.08 14.00 8.30
N THR A 47 17.72 14.93 9.18
CA THR A 47 16.97 14.64 10.42
C THR A 47 15.51 14.30 10.13
N VAL A 48 14.89 15.00 9.16
CA VAL A 48 13.52 14.73 8.69
C VAL A 48 13.43 13.35 8.02
N VAL A 49 14.44 12.99 7.23
CA VAL A 49 14.52 11.67 6.57
C VAL A 49 14.75 10.55 7.59
N ALA A 50 15.59 10.76 8.61
CA ALA A 50 15.82 9.77 9.67
C ALA A 50 14.56 9.52 10.53
N GLU A 51 13.79 10.56 10.85
CA GLU A 51 12.51 10.42 11.54
C GLU A 51 11.46 9.70 10.68
N ALA A 52 11.40 9.99 9.37
CA ALA A 52 10.52 9.27 8.45
C ALA A 52 10.88 7.78 8.32
N LEU A 53 12.19 7.46 8.22
CA LEU A 53 12.69 6.09 8.11
C LEU A 53 12.44 5.25 9.37
N THR A 54 12.60 5.83 10.57
CA THR A 54 12.30 5.13 11.83
C THR A 54 10.80 4.84 12.01
N LYS A 55 9.93 5.74 11.51
CA LYS A 55 8.47 5.56 11.55
C LYS A 55 8.00 4.48 10.57
N VAL A 56 8.61 4.39 9.38
CA VAL A 56 8.33 3.35 8.39
C VAL A 56 8.91 1.99 8.83
N GLY A 57 10.12 1.95 9.37
CA GLY A 57 10.74 0.71 9.87
C GLY A 57 9.94 0.06 11.01
N LYS A 58 9.32 0.86 11.88
CA LYS A 58 8.46 0.37 12.99
C LYS A 58 7.09 -0.14 12.53
N SER A 59 6.56 0.33 11.40
CA SER A 59 5.23 -0.07 10.90
C SER A 59 5.26 -1.32 10.01
N LEU A 60 6.42 -1.67 9.45
CA LEU A 60 6.61 -2.89 8.65
C LEU A 60 6.22 -4.19 9.37
N PRO A 61 6.69 -4.49 10.61
CA PRO A 61 6.31 -5.73 11.30
C PRO A 61 4.81 -5.77 11.61
N VAL A 62 4.18 -4.62 11.86
CA VAL A 62 2.73 -4.52 12.11
C VAL A 62 1.95 -4.87 10.85
N MET A 63 2.34 -4.34 9.67
CA MET A 63 1.70 -4.70 8.40
C MET A 63 1.86 -6.19 8.06
N VAL A 64 3.02 -6.78 8.35
CA VAL A 64 3.24 -8.22 8.14
C VAL A 64 2.34 -9.06 9.05
N LEU A 65 2.28 -8.71 10.34
CA LEU A 65 1.45 -9.41 11.32
C LEU A 65 -0.05 -9.28 11.00
N CYS A 66 -0.53 -8.08 10.67
CA CYS A 66 -1.92 -7.86 10.26
C CYS A 66 -2.27 -8.66 8.99
N GLY A 67 -1.36 -8.72 8.01
CA GLY A 67 -1.57 -9.52 6.79
C GLY A 67 -1.69 -11.02 7.08
N LEU A 68 -0.87 -11.55 8.00
CA LEU A 68 -0.96 -12.96 8.42
C LEU A 68 -2.26 -13.26 9.15
N PHE A 69 -2.75 -12.34 9.99
CA PHE A 69 -4.03 -12.49 10.66
C PHE A 69 -5.20 -12.49 9.66
N MET A 70 -5.16 -11.62 8.65
CA MET A 70 -6.17 -11.58 7.59
C MET A 70 -6.19 -12.85 6.72
N LEU A 71 -5.12 -13.64 6.73
CA LEU A 71 -5.03 -14.93 6.01
C LEU A 71 -5.91 -16.03 6.64
N ILE A 72 -6.34 -15.87 7.90
CA ILE A 72 -7.15 -16.87 8.60
C ILE A 72 -8.47 -17.11 7.84
N ILE A 73 -9.16 -16.04 7.43
CA ILE A 73 -10.45 -16.12 6.73
C ILE A 73 -10.34 -16.87 5.39
N PRO A 74 -9.43 -16.52 4.45
CA PRO A 74 -9.35 -17.20 3.16
C PRO A 74 -8.80 -18.64 3.28
N VAL A 75 -8.02 -18.95 4.31
CA VAL A 75 -7.66 -20.35 4.62
C VAL A 75 -8.89 -21.15 5.04
N LEU A 76 -9.76 -20.59 5.89
CA LEU A 76 -11.02 -21.24 6.26
C LEU A 76 -11.94 -21.45 5.04
N GLN A 77 -12.03 -20.49 4.13
CA GLN A 77 -12.77 -20.63 2.86
C GLN A 77 -12.24 -21.78 2.01
N LEU A 78 -10.93 -21.90 1.90
CA LEU A 78 -10.29 -22.96 1.14
C LEU A 78 -10.54 -24.34 1.78
N LEU A 79 -10.38 -24.46 3.10
CA LEU A 79 -10.58 -25.72 3.83
C LEU A 79 -12.05 -26.17 3.82
N ILE A 80 -12.99 -25.25 4.06
CA ILE A 80 -14.42 -25.57 4.06
C ILE A 80 -14.87 -25.93 2.64
N GLY A 81 -14.44 -25.19 1.62
CA GLY A 81 -14.78 -25.49 0.23
C GLY A 81 -14.24 -26.85 -0.23
N TRP A 82 -13.04 -27.24 0.23
CA TRP A 82 -12.44 -28.54 -0.08
C TRP A 82 -13.08 -29.70 0.68
N GLN A 83 -13.15 -29.60 2.01
CA GLN A 83 -13.62 -30.68 2.88
C GLN A 83 -15.10 -31.02 2.66
N TYR A 84 -15.90 -30.02 2.26
CA TYR A 84 -17.34 -30.14 2.11
C TYR A 84 -17.79 -29.96 0.65
N ALA A 85 -16.95 -30.35 -0.30
CA ALA A 85 -17.21 -30.22 -1.73
C ALA A 85 -18.55 -30.85 -2.18
N ASP A 86 -18.93 -31.98 -1.58
CA ASP A 86 -20.14 -32.73 -1.91
C ASP A 86 -21.27 -32.61 -0.87
N ALA A 87 -21.07 -31.79 0.18
CA ALA A 87 -22.02 -31.69 1.30
C ALA A 87 -23.23 -30.78 1.03
N CYS A 88 -23.43 -30.36 -0.23
CA CYS A 88 -24.47 -29.44 -0.66
C CYS A 88 -25.08 -29.89 -2.00
N PRO A 89 -25.97 -30.90 -2.01
CA PRO A 89 -26.64 -31.39 -3.21
C PRO A 89 -27.54 -30.37 -3.90
N ILE A 90 -28.11 -29.42 -3.15
CA ILE A 90 -28.98 -28.37 -3.71
C ILE A 90 -28.27 -27.50 -4.75
N ASP A 91 -27.01 -27.14 -4.50
CA ASP A 91 -26.14 -26.50 -5.48
C ASP A 91 -24.65 -26.81 -5.19
N PRO A 92 -24.01 -27.67 -6.00
CA PRO A 92 -22.61 -28.05 -5.82
C PRO A 92 -21.64 -26.90 -6.17
N LYS A 93 -22.12 -25.74 -6.61
CA LYS A 93 -21.29 -24.56 -6.90
C LYS A 93 -20.96 -23.77 -5.64
N ILE A 94 -21.73 -23.90 -4.56
CA ILE A 94 -21.51 -23.14 -3.31
C ILE A 94 -20.16 -23.50 -2.65
N PRO A 95 -19.80 -24.79 -2.45
CA PRO A 95 -18.48 -25.15 -1.93
C PRO A 95 -17.33 -24.73 -2.88
N LYS A 96 -17.55 -24.83 -4.20
CA LYS A 96 -16.57 -24.41 -5.22
C LYS A 96 -16.33 -22.90 -5.20
N TYR A 97 -17.39 -22.12 -4.97
CA TYR A 97 -17.31 -20.67 -4.78
C TYR A 97 -16.37 -20.32 -3.63
N LEU A 98 -16.55 -20.95 -2.46
CA LEU A 98 -15.70 -20.78 -1.29
C LEU A 98 -14.24 -21.14 -1.58
N PHE A 99 -14.00 -22.27 -2.24
CA PHE A 99 -12.65 -22.72 -2.57
C PHE A 99 -11.88 -21.73 -3.44
N VAL A 100 -12.48 -21.29 -4.56
CA VAL A 100 -11.84 -20.36 -5.50
C VAL A 100 -11.66 -18.98 -4.86
N ALA A 101 -12.66 -18.51 -4.09
CA ALA A 101 -12.57 -17.24 -3.39
C ALA A 101 -11.41 -17.25 -2.37
N GLY A 102 -11.26 -18.34 -1.61
CA GLY A 102 -10.14 -18.53 -0.68
C GLY A 102 -8.79 -18.54 -1.40
N ALA A 103 -8.65 -19.32 -2.47
CA ALA A 103 -7.39 -19.43 -3.21
C ALA A 103 -6.90 -18.08 -3.77
N VAL A 104 -7.80 -17.33 -4.42
CA VAL A 104 -7.47 -16.02 -4.98
C VAL A 104 -7.27 -14.97 -3.89
N GLY A 105 -7.98 -15.07 -2.75
CA GLY A 105 -7.74 -14.24 -1.57
C GLY A 105 -6.33 -14.43 -1.00
N ILE A 106 -5.88 -15.68 -0.86
CA ILE A 106 -4.50 -16.00 -0.43
C ILE A 106 -3.49 -15.45 -1.45
N ALA A 107 -3.70 -15.69 -2.75
CA ALA A 107 -2.80 -15.17 -3.79
C ALA A 107 -2.67 -13.64 -3.72
N SER A 108 -3.79 -12.95 -3.55
CA SER A 108 -3.83 -11.49 -3.43
C SER A 108 -3.11 -10.99 -2.17
N ALA A 109 -3.30 -11.67 -1.04
CA ALA A 109 -2.60 -11.37 0.21
C ALA A 109 -1.08 -11.54 0.05
N ILE A 110 -0.62 -12.64 -0.55
CA ILE A 110 0.81 -12.89 -0.81
C ILE A 110 1.39 -11.78 -1.69
N ILE A 111 0.71 -11.41 -2.78
CA ILE A 111 1.17 -10.34 -3.66
C ILE A 111 1.28 -9.00 -2.91
N SER A 112 0.32 -8.68 -2.05
CA SER A 112 0.36 -7.46 -1.21
C SER A 112 1.57 -7.44 -0.27
N GLN A 113 1.87 -8.58 0.37
CA GLN A 113 3.03 -8.68 1.25
C GLN A 113 4.35 -8.58 0.46
N ILE A 114 4.44 -9.19 -0.72
CA ILE A 114 5.62 -9.09 -1.58
C ILE A 114 5.85 -7.63 -2.01
N ARG A 115 4.81 -6.91 -2.44
CA ARG A 115 4.91 -5.47 -2.79
C ARG A 115 5.44 -4.65 -1.63
N THR A 116 4.82 -4.81 -0.45
CA THR A 116 5.18 -4.07 0.76
C THR A 116 6.61 -4.39 1.18
N TYR A 117 7.00 -5.66 1.14
CA TYR A 117 8.35 -6.10 1.45
C TYR A 117 9.38 -5.54 0.48
N LEU A 118 9.10 -5.56 -0.83
CA LEU A 118 9.99 -4.99 -1.86
C LEU A 118 10.12 -3.48 -1.71
N ALA A 119 9.02 -2.76 -1.45
CA ALA A 119 9.03 -1.32 -1.19
C ALA A 119 9.81 -0.98 0.10
N ALA A 120 9.64 -1.77 1.16
CA ALA A 120 10.40 -1.61 2.39
C ALA A 120 11.90 -1.88 2.19
N LYS A 121 12.26 -2.87 1.36
CA LYS A 121 13.66 -3.13 1.01
C LYS A 121 14.32 -1.97 0.27
N SER A 122 13.59 -1.25 -0.60
CA SER A 122 14.10 -0.03 -1.23
C SER A 122 14.28 1.13 -0.26
N LEU A 123 13.58 1.10 0.87
CA LEU A 123 13.67 2.10 1.94
C LEU A 123 14.72 1.78 3.00
N LEU A 124 15.34 0.60 3.00
CA LEU A 124 16.50 0.29 3.84
C LEU A 124 17.74 0.90 3.17
N PRO A 125 18.20 2.10 3.57
CA PRO A 125 19.44 2.63 3.04
C PRO A 125 20.55 1.76 3.64
N THR A 126 21.52 1.37 2.83
CA THR A 126 22.74 0.76 3.32
C THR A 126 23.44 1.72 4.28
N VAL A 127 23.21 1.58 5.59
CA VAL A 127 23.94 2.22 6.72
C VAL A 127 25.38 1.67 6.81
N ASN A 128 25.96 1.22 5.70
CA ASN A 128 27.30 0.63 5.63
C ASN A 128 28.20 1.29 4.57
N ARG A 129 27.99 2.57 4.24
CA ARG A 129 29.01 3.36 3.55
C ARG A 129 29.24 4.70 4.24
N ALA A 130 30.27 4.73 5.08
CA ALA A 130 31.06 5.94 5.29
C ALA A 130 31.56 6.41 3.91
N GLY A 131 31.09 7.57 3.45
CA GLY A 131 31.58 8.22 2.23
C GLY A 131 30.56 9.22 1.66
N PRO A 132 30.92 10.51 1.52
CA PRO A 132 30.01 11.52 0.97
C PRO A 132 29.89 11.31 -0.54
N LYS A 133 28.69 10.98 -1.01
CA LYS A 133 28.32 11.09 -2.43
C LYS A 133 27.04 11.92 -2.52
N PRO A 134 26.97 12.87 -3.47
CA PRO A 134 25.91 13.86 -3.51
C PRO A 134 24.54 13.20 -3.68
N ILE A 135 23.61 13.64 -2.83
CA ILE A 135 22.20 13.31 -2.81
C ILE A 135 21.54 14.07 -3.96
N ILE A 136 21.66 13.53 -5.17
CA ILE A 136 20.77 13.90 -6.26
C ILE A 136 20.27 12.55 -6.79
N ILE A 137 18.98 12.30 -6.51
CA ILE A 137 18.14 11.22 -7.03
C ILE A 137 18.40 9.78 -6.52
N ALA A 138 18.13 9.53 -5.23
CA ALA A 138 17.60 8.22 -4.82
C ALA A 138 16.05 8.14 -4.93
N ALA A 139 15.42 9.17 -5.51
CA ALA A 139 13.99 9.22 -5.82
C ALA A 139 13.67 8.89 -7.29
N THR A 140 14.63 8.35 -8.06
CA THR A 140 14.33 7.82 -9.39
C THR A 140 13.88 6.39 -9.26
N ALA A 141 12.57 6.24 -9.42
CA ALA A 141 11.97 5.15 -10.16
C ALA A 141 12.03 3.77 -9.50
N THR A 142 11.04 3.47 -8.65
CA THR A 142 10.49 2.11 -8.58
C THR A 142 9.68 1.75 -9.85
N ASN A 143 10.21 2.12 -11.03
CA ASN A 143 9.70 1.72 -12.35
C ASN A 143 10.27 0.35 -12.73
N SER A 144 10.57 -0.49 -11.74
CA SER A 144 11.07 -1.82 -12.02
C SER A 144 9.97 -2.60 -12.75
N PRO A 145 10.30 -3.30 -13.86
CA PRO A 145 9.30 -4.03 -14.65
C PRO A 145 8.52 -5.04 -13.81
N LEU A 146 9.15 -5.54 -12.74
CA LEU A 146 8.52 -6.40 -11.73
C LEU A 146 7.32 -5.72 -11.05
N ASN A 147 7.42 -4.45 -10.66
CA ASN A 147 6.34 -3.72 -9.99
C ASN A 147 5.15 -3.48 -10.95
N SER A 148 5.45 -3.16 -12.21
CA SER A 148 4.43 -3.04 -13.26
C SER A 148 3.70 -4.37 -13.51
N VAL A 149 4.45 -5.47 -13.64
CA VAL A 149 3.87 -6.82 -13.82
C VAL A 149 3.01 -7.21 -12.63
N ILE A 150 3.50 -7.01 -11.41
CA ILE A 150 2.77 -7.28 -10.19
C ILE A 150 1.47 -6.44 -10.13
N THR A 151 1.51 -5.17 -10.56
CA THR A 151 0.34 -4.29 -10.67
C THR A 151 -0.70 -4.85 -11.61
N ILE A 152 -0.30 -5.21 -12.83
CA ILE A 152 -1.18 -5.82 -13.83
C ILE A 152 -1.84 -7.09 -13.30
N ILE A 153 -1.07 -7.99 -12.67
CA ILE A 153 -1.60 -9.23 -12.10
C ILE A 153 -2.66 -8.92 -11.04
N SER A 154 -2.41 -8.00 -10.10
CA SER A 154 -3.42 -7.68 -9.09
C SER A 154 -4.65 -7.01 -9.67
N THR A 155 -4.52 -6.18 -10.70
CA THR A 155 -5.69 -5.61 -11.40
C THR A 155 -6.53 -6.72 -12.04
N ILE A 156 -5.90 -7.71 -12.67
CA ILE A 156 -6.60 -8.86 -13.26
C ILE A 156 -7.30 -9.68 -12.17
N LEU A 157 -6.62 -9.97 -11.05
CA LEU A 157 -7.20 -10.71 -9.92
C LEU A 157 -8.38 -9.96 -9.30
N LEU A 158 -8.31 -8.63 -9.23
CA LEU A 158 -9.40 -7.78 -8.75
C LEU A 158 -10.62 -7.87 -9.68
N LEU A 159 -10.41 -7.73 -11.00
CA LEU A 159 -11.50 -7.86 -11.97
C LEU A 159 -12.15 -9.24 -11.92
N PHE A 160 -11.33 -10.29 -11.83
CA PHE A 160 -11.82 -11.65 -11.63
C PHE A 160 -12.65 -11.76 -10.35
N MET A 161 -12.18 -11.18 -9.24
CA MET A 161 -12.90 -11.19 -7.96
C MET A 161 -14.25 -10.48 -8.02
N ILE A 162 -14.36 -9.37 -8.76
CA ILE A 162 -15.65 -8.67 -8.95
C ILE A 162 -16.64 -9.58 -9.68
N VAL A 163 -16.21 -10.21 -10.78
CA VAL A 163 -17.05 -11.14 -11.55
C VAL A 163 -17.42 -12.36 -10.70
N TRP A 164 -16.45 -12.92 -9.98
CA TRP A 164 -16.66 -14.07 -9.09
C TRP A 164 -17.63 -13.75 -7.96
N PHE A 165 -17.55 -12.56 -7.40
CA PHE A 165 -18.47 -12.08 -6.37
C PHE A 165 -19.91 -12.03 -6.88
N VAL A 166 -20.15 -11.54 -8.10
CA VAL A 166 -21.48 -11.55 -8.72
C VAL A 166 -22.01 -12.98 -8.87
N PHE A 167 -21.17 -13.92 -9.30
CA PHE A 167 -21.56 -15.33 -9.35
C PHE A 167 -21.91 -15.88 -7.96
N GLY A 168 -21.14 -15.52 -6.94
CA GLY A 168 -21.45 -15.84 -5.55
C GLY A 168 -22.83 -15.35 -5.13
N CYS A 169 -23.17 -14.10 -5.42
CA CYS A 169 -24.50 -13.56 -5.15
C CYS A 169 -25.59 -14.39 -5.82
N ILE A 170 -25.44 -14.73 -7.11
CA ILE A 170 -26.45 -15.50 -7.85
C ILE A 170 -26.64 -16.90 -7.25
N TRP A 171 -25.54 -17.62 -6.97
CA TRP A 171 -25.62 -19.01 -6.48
C TRP A 171 -26.12 -19.08 -5.04
N ILE A 172 -25.65 -18.19 -4.15
CA ILE A 172 -26.01 -18.25 -2.73
C ILE A 172 -27.44 -17.72 -2.52
N PHE A 173 -27.80 -16.57 -3.10
CA PHE A 173 -29.15 -16.03 -2.92
C PHE A 173 -30.21 -16.80 -3.72
N GLY A 174 -29.82 -17.45 -4.83
CA GLY A 174 -30.72 -18.23 -5.67
C GLY A 174 -31.38 -19.41 -4.95
N VAL A 175 -30.73 -19.97 -3.91
CA VAL A 175 -31.24 -21.13 -3.16
C VAL A 175 -31.69 -20.79 -1.74
N TRP A 176 -31.71 -19.51 -1.37
CA TRP A 176 -31.95 -19.07 0.01
C TRP A 176 -33.30 -19.50 0.58
N ASN A 177 -34.35 -19.50 -0.23
CA ASN A 177 -35.70 -19.87 0.22
C ASN A 177 -35.91 -21.39 0.31
N ASP A 178 -35.09 -22.17 -0.40
CA ASP A 178 -35.29 -23.60 -0.58
C ASP A 178 -34.32 -24.45 0.25
N VAL A 179 -33.25 -23.85 0.79
CA VAL A 179 -32.19 -24.56 1.53
C VAL A 179 -32.72 -25.21 2.82
N GLN A 180 -32.44 -26.51 2.95
CA GLN A 180 -32.76 -27.29 4.14
C GLN A 180 -31.48 -27.77 4.82
N TYR A 181 -31.40 -27.66 6.14
CA TYR A 181 -30.21 -28.10 6.90
C TYR A 181 -30.34 -29.52 7.47
N ARG A 182 -31.53 -30.11 7.42
CA ARG A 182 -31.85 -31.49 7.80
C ARG A 182 -33.14 -31.93 7.09
N PRO A 183 -33.34 -33.24 6.79
CA PRO A 183 -32.38 -34.35 6.89
C PRO A 183 -31.38 -34.38 5.71
N GLN A 184 -30.26 -35.09 5.86
CA GLN A 184 -29.16 -35.12 4.87
C GLN A 184 -29.53 -35.71 3.51
N ASN A 185 -30.55 -36.57 3.46
CA ASN A 185 -31.00 -37.23 2.22
C ASN A 185 -32.01 -36.40 1.42
N HIS A 186 -32.31 -35.17 1.85
CA HIS A 186 -33.23 -34.31 1.12
C HIS A 186 -32.52 -33.69 -0.10
N PRO A 187 -33.17 -33.58 -1.28
CA PRO A 187 -32.56 -32.98 -2.46
C PRO A 187 -32.12 -31.53 -2.23
N ASN A 188 -32.88 -30.78 -1.41
CA ASN A 188 -32.56 -29.39 -1.05
C ASN A 188 -31.66 -29.29 0.19
N PHE A 189 -31.00 -30.38 0.59
CA PHE A 189 -30.11 -30.35 1.73
C PHE A 189 -28.84 -29.54 1.41
N CYS A 190 -28.37 -28.76 2.37
CA CYS A 190 -27.03 -28.22 2.36
C CYS A 190 -26.51 -28.13 3.78
N GLN A 191 -25.25 -28.51 4.00
CA GLN A 191 -24.67 -28.44 5.33
C GLN A 191 -24.63 -26.99 5.84
N ALA A 192 -25.13 -26.80 7.06
CA ALA A 192 -25.26 -25.48 7.68
C ALA A 192 -23.94 -24.71 7.75
N LEU A 193 -22.82 -25.38 7.99
CA LEU A 193 -21.50 -24.75 8.05
C LEU A 193 -21.14 -24.10 6.70
N VAL A 194 -21.25 -24.84 5.60
CA VAL A 194 -20.87 -24.36 4.26
C VAL A 194 -21.74 -23.19 3.83
N TYR A 195 -23.06 -23.37 3.91
CA TYR A 195 -24.01 -22.36 3.44
C TYR A 195 -23.96 -21.08 4.28
N ARG A 196 -23.99 -21.19 5.62
CA ARG A 196 -23.94 -20.00 6.49
C ARG A 196 -22.62 -19.26 6.37
N PHE A 197 -21.51 -19.98 6.24
CA PHE A 197 -20.20 -19.36 6.05
C PHE A 197 -20.13 -18.61 4.72
N ALA A 198 -20.55 -19.23 3.61
CA ALA A 198 -20.64 -18.56 2.31
C ALA A 198 -21.55 -17.33 2.34
N TYR A 199 -22.72 -17.45 2.98
CA TYR A 199 -23.69 -16.37 3.10
C TYR A 199 -23.14 -15.17 3.89
N ILE A 200 -22.54 -15.40 5.06
CA ILE A 200 -21.97 -14.34 5.90
C ILE A 200 -20.83 -13.62 5.15
N LEU A 201 -19.98 -14.37 4.46
CA LEU A 201 -18.88 -13.81 3.67
C LEU A 201 -19.33 -12.98 2.47
N LEU A 202 -20.55 -13.19 1.96
CA LEU A 202 -21.15 -12.34 0.93
C LEU A 202 -21.86 -11.12 1.53
N ILE A 203 -22.59 -11.28 2.63
CA ILE A 203 -23.33 -10.18 3.25
C ILE A 203 -22.43 -9.10 3.83
N ILE A 204 -21.34 -9.47 4.50
CA ILE A 204 -20.41 -8.49 5.09
C ILE A 204 -19.92 -7.47 4.06
N PRO A 205 -19.31 -7.87 2.92
CA PRO A 205 -18.86 -6.91 1.92
C PRO A 205 -20.01 -6.13 1.28
N ILE A 206 -21.19 -6.73 1.08
CA ILE A 206 -22.38 -5.98 0.58
C ILE A 206 -22.75 -4.85 1.53
N VAL A 207 -22.85 -5.14 2.84
CA VAL A 207 -23.19 -4.14 3.85
C VAL A 207 -22.11 -3.06 3.92
N LEU A 208 -20.82 -3.44 3.84
CA LEU A 208 -19.72 -2.47 3.81
C LEU A 208 -19.77 -1.57 2.56
N ILE A 209 -20.11 -2.13 1.39
CA ILE A 209 -20.26 -1.35 0.14
C ILE A 209 -21.43 -0.37 0.27
N ILE A 210 -22.57 -0.80 0.81
CA ILE A 210 -23.74 0.07 1.03
C ILE A 210 -23.38 1.21 1.99
N LEU A 211 -22.70 0.89 3.10
CA LEU A 211 -22.25 1.87 4.09
C LEU A 211 -21.22 2.85 3.49
N ALA A 212 -20.27 2.36 2.71
CA ALA A 212 -19.27 3.18 2.04
C ALA A 212 -19.89 4.09 0.98
N CYS A 213 -20.93 3.63 0.28
CA CYS A 213 -21.67 4.42 -0.71
C CYS A 213 -22.54 5.51 -0.05
N CYS A 214 -23.09 5.26 1.14
CA CYS A 214 -23.92 6.25 1.85
C CYS A 214 -23.10 7.34 2.56
N CYS A 215 -21.77 7.19 2.65
CA CYS A 215 -20.85 8.18 3.18
C CYS A 215 -19.82 8.57 2.09
N PRO A 216 -19.97 9.70 1.39
CA PRO A 216 -19.00 10.13 0.36
C PRO A 216 -17.58 10.33 0.93
N LEU A 217 -17.46 10.55 2.24
CA LEU A 217 -16.19 10.58 2.97
C LEU A 217 -15.47 9.22 3.01
N CYS A 218 -16.18 8.09 2.86
CA CYS A 218 -15.62 6.74 2.91
C CYS A 218 -15.11 6.24 1.54
N ILE A 219 -15.71 6.70 0.43
CA ILE A 219 -15.22 6.40 -0.93
C ILE A 219 -13.82 6.99 -1.12
N ALA A 220 -13.58 8.20 -0.61
CA ALA A 220 -12.25 8.80 -0.58
C ALA A 220 -11.27 7.92 0.19
N CYS A 221 -11.61 7.41 1.38
CA CYS A 221 -10.71 6.57 2.17
C CYS A 221 -10.41 5.19 1.54
N VAL A 222 -11.39 4.55 0.88
CA VAL A 222 -11.18 3.24 0.23
C VAL A 222 -10.34 3.36 -1.04
N PHE A 223 -10.55 4.40 -1.85
CA PHE A 223 -9.68 4.69 -3.00
C PHE A 223 -8.31 5.23 -2.58
N VAL A 224 -8.22 6.03 -1.52
CA VAL A 224 -6.94 6.54 -0.99
C VAL A 224 -6.10 5.43 -0.34
N SER A 225 -6.70 4.44 0.33
CA SER A 225 -5.95 3.30 0.87
C SER A 225 -5.34 2.40 -0.22
N GLY A 226 -5.88 2.43 -1.45
CA GLY A 226 -5.35 1.74 -2.62
C GLY A 226 -4.55 2.62 -3.60
N GLY A 227 -4.58 3.95 -3.42
CA GLY A 227 -4.02 4.94 -4.36
C GLY A 227 -3.12 6.00 -3.74
N GLY A 228 -2.85 5.95 -2.43
CA GLY A 228 -2.10 6.97 -1.68
C GLY A 228 -0.59 7.05 -1.95
N PHE A 229 -0.10 6.62 -3.12
CA PHE A 229 1.32 6.76 -3.52
C PHE A 229 1.52 7.52 -4.83
N PHE A 230 0.50 8.22 -5.33
CA PHE A 230 0.60 9.17 -6.46
C PHE A 230 0.10 10.57 -6.06
N ASN A 231 0.74 11.18 -5.07
CA ASN A 231 0.92 12.63 -4.98
C ASN A 231 1.79 12.94 -3.75
N GLY A 232 2.97 13.51 -3.99
CA GLY A 232 3.96 13.87 -2.98
C GLY A 232 5.34 13.41 -3.41
#